data_AF-A0A9Q1AUP7-F1
#
_entry.id   AF-A0A9Q1AUP7-F1
#
_cell.length_a   1.000
_cell.length_b   1.000
_cell.length_c   1.000
_cell.angle_alpha   90.00
_cell.angle_beta   90.00
_cell.angle_gamma   90.00
#
_symmetry.space_group_name_H-M   'P 1'
#
loop_
_entity.id
_entity.type
_entity.pdbx_description
1 polymer ?
#
loop_
_entity_poly.entity_id
_entity_poly.type
_entity_poly.pdbx_seq_one_letter_code
_entity_poly.pdbx_strand_id
1 'polypeptide(L)'
;MIEEEEEEEEEEEGGGRISSVGTSCGHKANLEITIRTREAPVSCRFTYQEHVGGLCGNYDGRRNNEYLKPDGTWTRSLSAFGNSWQVSVQREALASGHIRARREEEEEEEEPTEDSGFEVICTPEQLLFVNGTDVCGALSDPQGPFAACHSIVSPDTFQESCVYDLCALFNDTELLCQDYDAYAQLCQEEGVALGPWRRETGCEISCPAHTTYQPCMSACPASCANMAAPSECQAPCVEGCASDPGYLLSGLEVVPYNQCGCTSDNQYYQINDTFLTEDCSRRCTCRNTETLECEPAGCLEGQVCTVANYTRGCFSVSPCHSSPCKNEATCVESDSSEGFTCRCSEGYSGPLCEETLPEASPTSPSLPETVPIMTQAPDKAGNHLVAILTGVLVPLGIILMVAVTVCCCRRRRNRKKKEEDLLAVLPAAVPPSASDTVRERITPF
;
A
#
# COMPACT_ATOMS: atom_id res chain seq x y z
N MET A 1 -69.24 -9.86 8.77
CA MET A 1 -68.59 -8.89 9.68
C MET A 1 -67.19 -9.41 9.86
N ILE A 2 -66.33 -8.92 8.97
CA ILE A 2 -64.89 -8.91 9.12
C ILE A 2 -64.66 -7.55 9.79
N GLU A 3 -64.08 -7.53 10.98
CA GLU A 3 -63.56 -6.30 11.57
C GLU A 3 -62.04 -6.37 11.42
N GLU A 4 -61.52 -5.32 10.79
CA GLU A 4 -60.13 -5.05 10.47
C GLU A 4 -59.43 -4.55 11.74
N GLU A 5 -58.28 -5.12 12.09
CA GLU A 5 -57.33 -4.52 13.03
C GLU A 5 -56.25 -3.82 12.20
N GLU A 6 -56.19 -2.50 12.35
CA GLU A 6 -55.11 -1.64 11.85
C GLU A 6 -53.87 -1.83 12.75
N GLU A 7 -52.75 -2.27 12.16
CA GLU A 7 -51.43 -2.16 12.78
C GLU A 7 -50.78 -0.84 12.32
N GLU A 8 -50.57 0.08 13.27
CA GLU A 8 -49.73 1.27 13.10
C GLU A 8 -48.26 0.87 13.28
N GLU A 9 -47.43 1.03 12.24
CA GLU A 9 -45.96 0.96 12.33
C GLU A 9 -45.42 2.31 12.84
N GLU A 10 -44.84 2.32 14.04
CA GLU A 10 -44.02 3.43 14.54
C GLU A 10 -42.59 3.31 13.97
N GLU A 11 -42.15 4.31 13.19
CA GLU A 11 -40.76 4.49 12.77
C GLU A 11 -39.90 4.96 13.96
N GLU A 12 -38.94 4.14 14.39
CA GLU A 12 -37.90 4.55 15.33
C GLU A 12 -36.63 4.98 14.56
N GLU A 13 -36.36 6.29 14.51
CA GLU A 13 -35.12 6.87 13.98
C GLU A 13 -33.93 6.54 14.89
N GLY A 14 -33.25 5.43 14.60
CA GLY A 14 -31.93 5.10 15.13
C GLY A 14 -30.81 5.65 14.23
N GLY A 15 -30.28 6.83 14.57
CA GLY A 15 -29.13 7.44 13.89
C GLY A 15 -27.82 6.65 14.09
N GLY A 16 -27.55 5.70 13.21
CA GLY A 16 -26.25 5.02 13.08
C GLY A 16 -25.30 5.79 12.18
N ARG A 17 -24.13 6.18 12.71
CA ARG A 17 -23.05 6.83 11.95
C ARG A 17 -22.43 5.85 10.94
N ILE A 18 -22.35 6.31 9.70
CA ILE A 18 -21.78 5.65 8.53
C ILE A 18 -20.25 5.54 8.68
N SER A 19 -19.72 4.32 8.73
CA SER A 19 -18.35 4.03 8.29
C SER A 19 -18.44 3.39 6.92
N SER A 20 -17.80 4.03 5.94
CA SER A 20 -17.91 3.78 4.50
C SER A 20 -17.86 2.30 4.10
N VAL A 21 -18.99 1.78 3.63
CA VAL A 21 -19.05 0.66 2.67
C VAL A 21 -19.92 1.14 1.51
N GLY A 22 -19.28 1.67 0.48
CA GLY A 22 -19.79 1.60 -0.89
C GLY A 22 -18.89 0.60 -1.60
N THR A 23 -19.41 -0.52 -2.07
CA THR A 23 -20.02 -0.56 -3.41
C THR A 23 -21.44 -1.12 -3.37
N SER A 24 -22.37 -0.43 -4.03
CA SER A 24 -23.74 -0.87 -4.19
C SER A 24 -23.81 -2.14 -5.05
N CYS A 25 -24.67 -3.09 -4.67
CA CYS A 25 -25.36 -3.93 -5.64
C CYS A 25 -26.86 -3.81 -5.35
N GLY A 26 -27.57 -3.19 -6.29
CA GLY A 26 -29.01 -2.99 -6.19
C GLY A 26 -29.77 -4.31 -6.20
N HIS A 27 -30.89 -4.29 -5.47
CA HIS A 27 -31.97 -5.28 -5.36
C HIS A 27 -31.68 -6.55 -4.53
N LYS A 28 -31.93 -6.40 -3.22
CA LYS A 28 -32.30 -7.45 -2.24
C LYS A 28 -31.48 -8.75 -2.32
N ALA A 29 -30.23 -8.69 -1.88
CA ALA A 29 -29.55 -9.85 -1.31
C ALA A 29 -28.60 -9.35 -0.21
N ASN A 30 -28.83 -9.77 1.03
CA ASN A 30 -27.87 -9.58 2.12
C ASN A 30 -26.67 -10.49 1.84
N LEU A 31 -25.69 -9.98 1.12
CA LEU A 31 -24.40 -10.62 0.92
C LEU A 31 -23.51 -10.22 2.11
N GLU A 32 -23.23 -11.17 3.00
CA GLU A 32 -22.32 -10.98 4.13
C GLU A 32 -20.90 -11.31 3.66
N ILE A 33 -20.21 -10.32 3.09
CA ILE A 33 -18.79 -10.45 2.70
C ILE A 33 -17.94 -10.06 3.90
N THR A 34 -17.18 -10.99 4.45
CA THR A 34 -16.19 -10.70 5.49
C THR A 34 -14.80 -10.63 4.86
N ILE A 35 -14.25 -9.43 4.66
CA ILE A 35 -12.88 -9.25 4.17
C ILE A 35 -11.94 -9.14 5.38
N ARG A 36 -10.96 -10.05 5.53
CA ARG A 36 -9.98 -10.02 6.62
C ARG A 36 -8.55 -9.90 6.09
N THR A 37 -7.99 -8.70 6.13
CA THR A 37 -6.57 -8.39 5.82
C THR A 37 -6.20 -8.48 4.33
N ARG A 38 -4.89 -8.58 4.02
CA ARG A 38 -4.32 -8.55 2.66
C ARG A 38 -4.76 -9.75 1.83
N GLU A 39 -5.13 -10.84 2.50
CA GLU A 39 -5.90 -11.94 1.97
C GLU A 39 -7.38 -11.58 2.08
N ALA A 40 -8.15 -11.67 1.00
CA ALA A 40 -9.57 -11.34 1.02
C ALA A 40 -10.39 -12.64 0.89
N PRO A 41 -10.47 -13.48 1.95
CA PRO A 41 -11.29 -14.68 1.88
C PRO A 41 -12.76 -14.28 1.75
N VAL A 42 -13.38 -14.65 0.63
CA VAL A 42 -14.80 -14.41 0.38
C VAL A 42 -15.58 -15.70 0.67
N SER A 43 -16.42 -15.69 1.70
CA SER A 43 -17.31 -16.81 2.01
C SER A 43 -18.68 -16.61 1.34
N CYS A 44 -19.06 -17.55 0.48
CA CYS A 44 -20.34 -17.55 -0.23
C CYS A 44 -21.22 -18.70 0.26
N ARG A 45 -22.51 -18.44 0.52
CA ARG A 45 -23.48 -19.51 0.83
C ARG A 45 -23.72 -20.40 -0.39
N PHE A 46 -24.06 -21.68 -0.16
CA PHE A 46 -24.40 -22.65 -1.23
C PHE A 46 -25.52 -22.17 -2.18
N THR A 47 -26.39 -21.26 -1.73
CA THR A 47 -27.43 -20.64 -2.57
C THR A 47 -26.89 -19.88 -3.78
N TYR A 48 -25.61 -19.53 -3.78
CA TYR A 48 -24.94 -18.82 -4.87
C TYR A 48 -24.18 -19.75 -5.84
N GLN A 49 -24.30 -21.06 -5.68
CA GLN A 49 -23.67 -22.04 -6.57
C GLN A 49 -24.08 -21.79 -8.03
N GLU A 50 -23.12 -21.71 -8.95
CA GLU A 50 -23.32 -21.38 -10.38
C GLU A 50 -23.85 -19.95 -10.67
N HIS A 51 -23.99 -19.08 -9.66
CA HIS A 51 -24.55 -17.73 -9.79
C HIS A 51 -23.54 -16.60 -9.56
N VAL A 52 -22.28 -16.94 -9.33
CA VAL A 52 -21.18 -15.98 -9.17
C VAL A 52 -20.26 -16.03 -10.38
N GLY A 53 -19.51 -14.96 -10.60
CA GLY A 53 -18.48 -14.87 -11.63
C GLY A 53 -17.48 -13.79 -11.23
N GLY A 54 -16.20 -14.03 -11.48
CA GLY A 54 -15.13 -13.11 -11.11
C GLY A 54 -13.80 -13.84 -10.99
N LEU A 55 -12.83 -13.17 -10.38
CA LEU A 55 -11.50 -13.75 -10.13
C LEU A 55 -11.52 -14.98 -9.21
N CYS A 56 -12.58 -15.14 -8.40
CA CYS A 56 -12.82 -16.33 -7.58
C CYS A 56 -13.52 -17.48 -8.33
N GLY A 57 -13.67 -17.37 -9.66
CA GLY A 57 -14.35 -18.35 -10.50
C GLY A 57 -15.88 -18.24 -10.48
N ASN A 58 -16.55 -19.32 -10.88
CA ASN A 58 -18.01 -19.37 -11.06
C ASN A 58 -18.77 -20.25 -10.02
N TYR A 59 -18.05 -20.81 -9.05
CA TYR A 59 -18.59 -21.61 -7.94
C TYR A 59 -19.52 -22.76 -8.39
N ASP A 60 -19.14 -23.48 -9.45
CA ASP A 60 -19.86 -24.66 -9.95
C ASP A 60 -19.29 -26.00 -9.44
N GLY A 61 -18.19 -25.95 -8.68
CA GLY A 61 -17.49 -27.10 -8.11
C GLY A 61 -16.56 -27.83 -9.08
N ARG A 62 -16.28 -27.27 -10.27
CA ARG A 62 -15.45 -27.90 -11.30
C ARG A 62 -14.09 -27.20 -11.46
N ARG A 63 -13.07 -27.86 -10.91
CA ARG A 63 -11.65 -27.42 -10.90
C ARG A 63 -10.98 -27.14 -12.26
N ASN A 64 -11.64 -27.46 -13.37
CA ASN A 64 -11.06 -27.35 -14.70
C ASN A 64 -11.59 -26.15 -15.51
N ASN A 65 -12.44 -25.33 -14.92
CA ASN A 65 -12.99 -24.13 -15.56
C ASN A 65 -13.09 -22.91 -14.63
N GLU A 66 -12.30 -22.84 -13.56
CA GLU A 66 -12.22 -21.67 -12.68
C GLU A 66 -11.80 -20.41 -13.42
N TYR A 67 -11.00 -20.54 -14.49
CA TYR A 67 -10.56 -19.42 -15.33
C TYR A 67 -11.60 -19.04 -16.39
N LEU A 68 -12.87 -18.93 -15.97
CA LEU A 68 -14.00 -18.51 -16.80
C LEU A 68 -14.02 -16.98 -16.94
N LYS A 69 -13.89 -16.48 -18.16
CA LYS A 69 -13.95 -15.05 -18.46
C LYS A 69 -15.40 -14.53 -18.45
N PRO A 70 -15.61 -13.20 -18.38
CA PRO A 70 -16.97 -12.62 -18.42
C PRO A 70 -17.77 -12.95 -19.68
N ASP A 71 -17.08 -13.27 -20.78
CA ASP A 71 -17.68 -13.67 -22.07
C ASP A 71 -18.19 -15.13 -22.08
N GLY A 72 -18.05 -15.87 -20.98
CA GLY A 72 -18.46 -17.26 -20.83
C GLY A 72 -17.50 -18.28 -21.44
N THR A 73 -16.36 -17.84 -21.98
CA THR A 73 -15.28 -18.74 -22.42
C THR A 73 -14.24 -18.88 -21.31
N TRP A 74 -13.65 -20.06 -21.17
CA TRP A 74 -12.57 -20.29 -20.22
C TRP A 74 -11.22 -20.27 -20.93
N THR A 75 -10.17 -19.91 -20.19
CA THR A 75 -8.79 -19.88 -20.69
C THR A 75 -7.88 -20.73 -19.81
N ARG A 76 -6.71 -21.10 -20.33
CA ARG A 76 -5.64 -21.73 -19.54
C ARG A 76 -4.58 -20.72 -19.07
N SER A 77 -4.58 -19.52 -19.65
CA SER A 77 -3.68 -18.44 -19.25
C SER A 77 -4.29 -17.67 -18.09
N LEU A 78 -3.63 -17.75 -16.93
CA LEU A 78 -4.02 -17.00 -15.73
C LEU A 78 -4.01 -15.49 -16.00
N SER A 79 -3.02 -15.00 -16.75
CA SER A 79 -2.91 -13.58 -17.10
C SER A 79 -4.04 -13.13 -18.02
N ALA A 80 -4.41 -13.94 -19.02
CA ALA A 80 -5.56 -13.65 -19.87
C ALA A 80 -6.89 -13.67 -19.08
N PHE A 81 -7.01 -14.59 -18.11
CA PHE A 81 -8.16 -14.64 -17.21
C PHE A 81 -8.23 -13.40 -16.32
N GLY A 82 -7.15 -13.06 -15.61
CA GLY A 82 -7.08 -11.90 -14.72
C GLY A 82 -7.37 -10.59 -15.46
N ASN A 83 -6.75 -10.39 -16.63
CA ASN A 83 -6.97 -9.20 -17.46
C ASN A 83 -8.41 -9.10 -17.97
N SER A 84 -9.07 -10.23 -18.24
CA SER A 84 -10.47 -10.21 -18.72
C SER A 84 -11.47 -9.69 -17.69
N TRP A 85 -11.12 -9.77 -16.39
CA TRP A 85 -11.92 -9.28 -15.28
C TRP A 85 -11.51 -7.88 -14.80
N GLN A 86 -10.62 -7.21 -15.52
CA GLN A 86 -10.20 -5.86 -15.20
C GLN A 86 -11.38 -4.90 -15.31
N VAL A 87 -11.72 -4.26 -14.20
CA VAL A 87 -12.63 -3.11 -14.18
C VAL A 87 -11.82 -1.84 -14.42
N SER A 88 -12.27 -0.96 -15.32
CA SER A 88 -11.66 0.36 -15.44
C SER A 88 -11.95 1.15 -14.16
N VAL A 89 -10.89 1.46 -13.43
CA VAL A 89 -10.96 2.36 -12.27
C VAL A 89 -10.42 3.70 -12.74
N GLN A 90 -11.28 4.72 -12.84
CA GLN A 90 -10.81 6.10 -12.91
C GLN A 90 -10.19 6.45 -11.55
N ARG A 91 -8.88 6.22 -11.42
CA ARG A 91 -8.10 6.59 -10.24
C ARG A 91 -6.85 7.31 -10.71
N GLU A 92 -6.93 8.62 -10.83
CA GLU A 92 -5.76 9.46 -11.05
C GLU A 92 -5.30 10.13 -9.74
N ALA A 93 -3.97 10.25 -9.63
CA ALA A 93 -3.20 11.02 -8.65
C ALA A 93 -2.81 10.36 -7.31
N LEU A 94 -1.94 9.33 -7.37
CA LEU A 94 -0.87 9.14 -6.36
C LEU A 94 0.29 8.31 -6.93
N ALA A 95 0.95 8.80 -7.98
CA ALA A 95 2.27 8.31 -8.40
C ALA A 95 3.10 9.43 -9.03
N SER A 96 3.35 10.50 -8.28
CA SER A 96 4.56 11.30 -8.51
C SER A 96 5.76 10.49 -8.05
N GLY A 97 6.36 9.71 -8.94
CA GLY A 97 7.54 8.91 -8.62
C GLY A 97 7.98 7.98 -9.75
N HIS A 98 8.51 8.56 -10.84
CA HIS A 98 9.36 7.91 -11.85
C HIS A 98 9.14 6.41 -12.13
N ILE A 99 8.20 6.08 -13.01
CA ILE A 99 8.31 4.88 -13.85
C ILE A 99 8.53 5.36 -15.29
N ARG A 100 9.63 4.93 -15.90
CA ARG A 100 9.95 5.20 -17.31
C ARG A 100 8.83 4.62 -18.17
N ALA A 101 8.25 5.45 -19.04
CA ALA A 101 7.40 5.00 -20.13
C ALA A 101 8.13 3.89 -20.90
N ARG A 102 7.65 2.65 -20.77
CA ARG A 102 8.05 1.54 -21.63
C ARG A 102 7.41 1.83 -22.98
N ARG A 103 8.27 2.01 -23.97
CA ARG A 103 7.91 2.09 -25.39
C ARG A 103 7.05 0.86 -25.71
N GLU A 104 5.85 1.08 -26.25
CA GLU A 104 5.05 0.05 -26.90
C GLU A 104 5.91 -0.52 -28.04
N GLU A 105 6.41 -1.74 -27.84
CA GLU A 105 6.93 -2.57 -28.92
C GLU A 105 5.74 -3.39 -29.41
N GLU A 106 5.45 -3.31 -30.71
CA GLU A 106 4.46 -4.15 -31.38
C GLU A 106 4.83 -5.62 -31.14
N GLU A 107 4.00 -6.35 -30.41
CA GLU A 107 4.11 -7.82 -30.31
C GLU A 107 3.80 -8.42 -31.69
N GLU A 108 4.84 -8.93 -32.35
CA GLU A 108 4.68 -9.89 -33.45
C GLU A 108 3.95 -11.12 -32.92
N GLU A 109 2.88 -11.54 -33.62
CA GLU A 109 2.19 -12.80 -33.38
C GLU A 109 3.18 -13.98 -33.62
N GLU A 110 3.89 -14.41 -32.59
CA GLU A 110 4.58 -15.70 -32.58
C GLU A 110 3.68 -16.80 -31.98
N GLU A 111 3.80 -17.99 -32.54
CA GLU A 111 3.02 -19.21 -32.26
C GLU A 111 2.89 -19.55 -30.75
N PRO A 112 1.81 -20.24 -30.33
CA PRO A 112 1.51 -20.46 -28.91
C PRO A 112 2.51 -21.45 -28.30
N THR A 113 3.63 -20.94 -27.81
CA THR A 113 4.39 -21.61 -26.75
C THR A 113 3.59 -21.47 -25.46
N GLU A 114 3.65 -22.50 -24.60
CA GLU A 114 2.97 -22.55 -23.31
C GLU A 114 3.53 -21.48 -22.36
N ASP A 115 3.19 -20.22 -22.60
CA ASP A 115 3.54 -19.11 -21.73
C ASP A 115 2.50 -19.03 -20.61
N SER A 116 2.74 -19.80 -19.53
CA SER A 116 2.16 -19.41 -18.25
C SER A 116 2.81 -18.08 -17.90
N GLY A 117 2.14 -16.98 -18.22
CA GLY A 117 2.62 -15.59 -18.09
C GLY A 117 2.87 -15.11 -16.66
N PHE A 118 3.53 -15.94 -15.86
CA PHE A 118 4.07 -15.68 -14.55
C PHE A 118 5.12 -16.77 -14.21
N GLU A 119 6.24 -16.82 -14.92
CA GLU A 119 7.39 -17.63 -14.52
C GLU A 119 8.13 -16.96 -13.35
N VAL A 120 7.54 -17.03 -12.14
CA VAL A 120 8.36 -16.97 -10.93
C VAL A 120 8.96 -18.36 -10.75
N ILE A 121 10.11 -18.57 -11.40
CA ILE A 121 10.85 -19.81 -11.28
C ILE A 121 11.94 -19.62 -10.23
N CYS A 122 11.74 -20.27 -9.09
CA CYS A 122 12.87 -20.58 -8.21
C CYS A 122 13.95 -21.32 -9.02
N THR A 123 15.23 -20.99 -8.81
CA THR A 123 16.28 -21.91 -9.27
C THR A 123 16.09 -23.27 -8.59
N PRO A 124 16.54 -24.39 -9.18
CA PRO A 124 16.43 -25.70 -8.55
C PRO A 124 16.97 -25.74 -7.11
N GLU A 125 18.03 -24.97 -6.83
CA GLU A 125 18.61 -24.83 -5.49
C GLU A 125 17.68 -24.06 -4.54
N GLN A 126 17.06 -22.98 -4.99
CA GLN A 126 16.08 -22.23 -4.20
C GLN A 126 14.84 -23.07 -3.92
N LEU A 127 14.36 -23.82 -4.91
CA LEU A 127 13.18 -24.67 -4.77
C LEU A 127 13.38 -25.76 -3.72
N LEU A 128 14.58 -26.34 -3.65
CA LEU A 128 14.96 -27.30 -2.61
C LEU A 128 14.97 -26.68 -1.21
N PHE A 129 15.43 -25.44 -1.09
CA PHE A 129 15.43 -24.72 0.19
C PHE A 129 14.01 -24.35 0.63
N VAL A 130 13.23 -23.75 -0.28
CA VAL A 130 11.87 -23.26 0.00
C VAL A 130 10.91 -24.42 0.31
N ASN A 131 11.06 -25.58 -0.33
CA ASN A 131 10.31 -26.79 0.02
C ASN A 131 10.81 -27.50 1.29
N GLY A 132 11.86 -26.99 1.95
CA GLY A 132 12.33 -27.54 3.21
C GLY A 132 11.28 -27.39 4.31
N THR A 133 11.32 -28.28 5.30
CA THR A 133 10.41 -28.28 6.47
C THR A 133 10.61 -27.10 7.42
N ASP A 134 11.72 -26.37 7.28
CA ASP A 134 11.98 -25.12 8.02
C ASP A 134 11.37 -23.89 7.31
N VAL A 135 10.80 -24.08 6.11
CA VAL A 135 10.18 -23.07 5.24
C VAL A 135 8.83 -23.64 4.75
N CYS A 136 8.42 -23.48 3.49
CA CYS A 136 7.08 -23.86 3.03
C CYS A 136 6.73 -25.34 3.22
N GLY A 137 7.73 -26.22 3.33
CA GLY A 137 7.51 -27.62 3.65
C GLY A 137 6.91 -27.86 5.04
N ALA A 138 7.01 -26.90 5.96
CA ALA A 138 6.40 -27.00 7.30
C ALA A 138 4.86 -27.17 7.23
N LEU A 139 4.23 -26.57 6.21
CA LEU A 139 2.77 -26.63 6.00
C LEU A 139 2.28 -28.05 5.79
N SER A 140 3.06 -28.90 5.12
CA SER A 140 2.70 -30.28 4.80
C SER A 140 3.49 -31.34 5.58
N ASP A 141 4.33 -30.92 6.53
CA ASP A 141 5.12 -31.85 7.33
C ASP A 141 4.18 -32.68 8.24
N PRO A 142 4.09 -34.01 8.07
CA PRO A 142 3.22 -34.86 8.88
C PRO A 142 3.64 -34.96 10.35
N GLN A 143 4.82 -34.45 10.72
CA GLN A 143 5.29 -34.30 12.09
C GLN A 143 5.43 -32.82 12.50
N GLY A 144 4.99 -31.90 11.64
CA GLY A 144 5.09 -30.46 11.85
C GLY A 144 3.97 -29.87 12.70
N PRO A 145 4.04 -28.56 12.98
CA PRO A 145 3.10 -27.85 13.84
C PRO A 145 1.64 -27.87 13.33
N PHE A 146 1.48 -28.10 12.03
CA PHE A 146 0.21 -28.09 11.32
C PHE A 146 -0.42 -29.48 11.11
N ALA A 147 0.26 -30.55 11.53
CA ALA A 147 -0.14 -31.94 11.24
C ALA A 147 -1.56 -32.30 11.72
N ALA A 148 -2.05 -31.67 12.80
CA ALA A 148 -3.40 -31.86 13.29
C ALA A 148 -4.48 -31.42 12.27
N CYS A 149 -4.12 -30.53 11.33
CA CYS A 149 -5.04 -29.95 10.36
C CYS A 149 -5.20 -30.74 9.07
N HIS A 150 -4.16 -31.50 8.67
CA HIS A 150 -4.04 -32.06 7.32
C HIS A 150 -5.22 -32.95 6.91
N SER A 151 -5.88 -33.58 7.87
CA SER A 151 -7.07 -34.42 7.62
C SER A 151 -8.35 -33.64 7.35
N ILE A 152 -8.37 -32.34 7.68
CA ILE A 152 -9.52 -31.44 7.57
C ILE A 152 -9.31 -30.48 6.38
N VAL A 153 -8.13 -29.84 6.32
CA VAL A 153 -7.75 -28.89 5.27
C VAL A 153 -6.49 -29.40 4.58
N SER A 154 -6.52 -29.58 3.26
CA SER A 154 -5.32 -29.98 2.51
C SER A 154 -4.28 -28.84 2.52
N PRO A 155 -3.00 -29.11 2.85
CA PRO A 155 -1.95 -28.09 2.83
C PRO A 155 -1.41 -27.79 1.43
N ASP A 156 -1.72 -28.61 0.41
CA ASP A 156 -1.09 -28.54 -0.92
C ASP A 156 -1.14 -27.14 -1.54
N THR A 157 -2.32 -26.52 -1.57
CA THR A 157 -2.51 -25.19 -2.18
C THR A 157 -1.80 -24.08 -1.40
N PHE A 158 -1.69 -24.23 -0.09
CA PHE A 158 -1.01 -23.26 0.78
C PHE A 158 0.51 -23.39 0.65
N GLN A 159 1.02 -24.63 0.57
CA GLN A 159 2.43 -24.85 0.29
C GLN A 159 2.82 -24.34 -1.09
N GLU A 160 1.99 -24.57 -2.11
CA GLU A 160 2.23 -24.04 -3.46
C GLU A 160 2.27 -22.51 -3.48
N SER A 161 1.32 -21.85 -2.77
CA SER A 161 1.31 -20.39 -2.61
C SER A 161 2.57 -19.88 -1.91
N CYS A 162 2.94 -20.50 -0.78
CA CYS A 162 4.15 -20.14 -0.06
C CYS A 162 5.42 -20.30 -0.91
N VAL A 163 5.51 -21.41 -1.66
CA VAL A 163 6.65 -21.63 -2.55
C VAL A 163 6.72 -20.53 -3.59
N TYR A 164 5.61 -20.20 -4.21
CA TYR A 164 5.53 -19.14 -5.20
C TYR A 164 5.94 -17.77 -4.64
N ASP A 165 5.41 -17.41 -3.48
CA ASP A 165 5.67 -16.15 -2.80
C ASP A 165 7.15 -16.01 -2.40
N LEU A 166 7.75 -17.06 -1.84
CA LEU A 166 9.18 -17.09 -1.53
C LEU A 166 10.09 -17.31 -2.74
N CYS A 167 9.58 -17.79 -3.87
CA CYS A 167 10.32 -17.75 -5.13
C CYS A 167 10.37 -16.31 -5.68
N ALA A 168 9.33 -15.50 -5.45
CA ALA A 168 9.29 -14.09 -5.85
C ALA A 168 10.14 -13.22 -4.91
N LEU A 169 10.01 -13.43 -3.60
CA LEU A 169 10.68 -12.69 -2.54
C LEU A 169 11.45 -13.65 -1.64
N PHE A 170 12.60 -14.09 -2.14
CA PHE A 170 13.42 -15.10 -1.48
C PHE A 170 13.84 -14.70 -0.07
N ASN A 171 13.57 -15.60 0.89
CA ASN A 171 13.91 -15.47 2.31
C ASN A 171 13.21 -14.30 3.02
N ASP A 172 12.04 -13.88 2.53
CA ASP A 172 11.16 -12.94 3.21
C ASP A 172 10.41 -13.66 4.35
N THR A 173 10.87 -13.43 5.58
CA THR A 173 10.29 -14.07 6.76
C THR A 173 8.90 -13.54 7.09
N GLU A 174 8.60 -12.28 6.74
CA GLU A 174 7.28 -11.71 7.00
C GLU A 174 6.24 -12.39 6.12
N LEU A 175 6.57 -12.58 4.84
CA LEU A 175 5.72 -13.28 3.88
C LEU A 175 5.53 -14.76 4.25
N LEU A 176 6.61 -15.47 4.61
CA LEU A 176 6.52 -16.86 5.11
C LEU A 176 5.56 -16.99 6.30
N CYS A 177 5.63 -16.02 7.23
CA CYS A 177 4.75 -16.04 8.39
C CYS A 177 3.29 -15.68 8.06
N GLN A 178 3.06 -14.91 6.98
CA GLN A 178 1.72 -14.67 6.43
C GLN A 178 1.15 -15.95 5.81
N ASP A 179 1.94 -16.67 5.00
CA ASP A 179 1.53 -17.95 4.41
C ASP A 179 1.14 -19.00 5.48
N TYR A 180 1.94 -19.10 6.55
CA TYR A 180 1.61 -19.97 7.67
C TYR A 180 0.34 -19.54 8.41
N ASP A 181 0.14 -18.23 8.59
CA ASP A 181 -1.02 -17.67 9.26
C ASP A 181 -2.31 -17.97 8.48
N ALA A 182 -2.28 -17.83 7.16
CA ALA A 182 -3.40 -18.16 6.27
C ALA A 182 -3.90 -19.60 6.49
N TYR A 183 -2.98 -20.56 6.50
CA TYR A 183 -3.31 -21.96 6.76
C TYR A 183 -3.79 -22.19 8.19
N ALA A 184 -3.13 -21.55 9.17
CA ALA A 184 -3.47 -21.68 10.57
C ALA A 184 -4.88 -21.17 10.88
N GLN A 185 -5.26 -20.03 10.31
CA GLN A 185 -6.57 -19.42 10.48
C GLN A 185 -7.67 -20.32 9.92
N LEU A 186 -7.54 -20.79 8.68
CA LEU A 186 -8.55 -21.68 8.10
C LEU A 186 -8.69 -22.97 8.91
N CYS A 187 -7.59 -23.49 9.42
CA CYS A 187 -7.60 -24.64 10.31
C CYS A 187 -8.39 -24.41 11.60
N GLN A 188 -8.17 -23.25 12.24
CA GLN A 188 -8.84 -22.87 13.47
C GLN A 188 -10.33 -22.58 13.23
N GLU A 189 -10.70 -22.05 12.06
CA GLU A 189 -12.10 -21.86 11.65
C GLU A 189 -12.85 -23.19 11.49
N GLU A 190 -12.16 -24.25 11.09
CA GLU A 190 -12.68 -25.63 11.10
C GLU A 190 -12.70 -26.26 12.52
N GLY A 191 -12.39 -25.47 13.56
CA GLY A 191 -12.43 -25.88 14.95
C GLY A 191 -11.23 -26.71 15.41
N VAL A 192 -10.16 -26.78 14.61
CA VAL A 192 -8.93 -27.51 14.98
C VAL A 192 -8.09 -26.65 15.91
N ALA A 193 -7.79 -27.19 17.10
CA ALA A 193 -6.87 -26.54 18.02
C ALA A 193 -5.41 -26.81 17.59
N LEU A 194 -4.78 -25.81 16.98
CA LEU A 194 -3.35 -25.85 16.68
C LEU A 194 -2.50 -25.61 17.93
N GLY A 195 -1.32 -26.23 17.98
CA GLY A 195 -0.30 -25.98 19.00
C GLY A 195 0.31 -24.58 18.88
N PRO A 196 1.44 -24.30 19.57
CA PRO A 196 2.12 -23.00 19.51
C PRO A 196 2.94 -22.85 18.22
N TRP A 197 2.31 -23.02 17.07
CA TRP A 197 2.94 -23.09 15.75
C TRP A 197 3.86 -21.89 15.47
N ARG A 198 3.47 -20.66 15.86
CA ARG A 198 4.30 -19.45 15.72
C ARG A 198 5.66 -19.57 16.38
N ARG A 199 5.72 -20.17 17.58
CA ARG A 199 6.98 -20.39 18.30
C ARG A 199 7.83 -21.48 17.62
N GLU A 200 7.17 -22.52 17.13
CA GLU A 200 7.83 -23.67 16.50
C GLU A 200 8.39 -23.33 15.12
N THR A 201 7.76 -22.41 14.39
CA THR A 201 8.19 -21.96 13.06
C THR A 201 9.04 -20.69 13.06
N GLY A 202 9.27 -20.07 14.23
CA GLY A 202 10.00 -18.79 14.32
C GLY A 202 9.18 -17.56 13.91
N CYS A 203 7.87 -17.70 13.73
CA CYS A 203 6.92 -16.63 13.41
C CYS A 203 6.31 -15.96 14.65
N GLU A 204 7.09 -15.82 15.72
CA GLU A 204 6.65 -15.17 16.95
C GLU A 204 6.35 -13.69 16.71
N ILE A 205 5.15 -13.25 17.09
CA ILE A 205 4.78 -11.84 17.01
C ILE A 205 5.46 -11.10 18.17
N SER A 206 6.36 -10.17 17.81
CA SER A 206 6.99 -9.26 18.76
C SER A 206 6.06 -8.10 19.07
N CYS A 207 5.55 -8.05 20.29
CA CYS A 207 4.63 -7.00 20.71
C CYS A 207 5.36 -5.77 21.27
N PRO A 208 4.86 -4.54 21.01
CA PRO A 208 5.34 -3.33 21.65
C PRO A 208 5.30 -3.37 23.18
N ALA A 209 6.02 -2.45 23.81
CA ALA A 209 5.98 -2.32 25.27
C ALA A 209 4.55 -2.14 25.79
N HIS A 210 4.25 -2.76 26.93
CA HIS A 210 2.93 -2.74 27.57
C HIS A 210 1.80 -3.40 26.78
N THR A 211 2.17 -4.26 25.83
CA THR A 211 1.26 -5.14 25.14
C THR A 211 1.79 -6.56 25.19
N THR A 212 0.89 -7.53 25.24
CA THR A 212 1.19 -8.95 25.26
C THR A 212 0.46 -9.63 24.11
N TYR A 213 1.19 -10.49 23.38
CA TYR A 213 0.61 -11.30 22.31
C TYR A 213 -0.51 -12.19 22.87
N GLN A 214 -1.65 -12.17 22.19
CA GLN A 214 -2.79 -13.01 22.48
C GLN A 214 -3.32 -13.61 21.17
N PRO A 215 -3.50 -14.96 21.11
CA PRO A 215 -4.13 -15.62 19.97
C PRO A 215 -5.57 -15.16 19.70
N CYS A 216 -6.24 -14.61 20.71
CA CYS A 216 -7.64 -14.19 20.64
C CYS A 216 -7.81 -12.98 21.58
N MET A 217 -7.54 -11.78 21.06
CA MET A 217 -7.82 -10.51 21.72
C MET A 217 -9.08 -9.86 21.15
N SER A 218 -9.66 -8.92 21.90
CA SER A 218 -10.83 -8.17 21.42
C SER A 218 -10.52 -7.44 20.09
N ALA A 219 -11.37 -7.61 19.09
CA ALA A 219 -11.33 -6.81 17.87
C ALA A 219 -11.63 -5.32 18.13
N CYS A 220 -12.26 -5.02 19.27
CA CYS A 220 -12.50 -3.67 19.77
C CYS A 220 -11.64 -3.46 21.04
N PRO A 221 -10.35 -3.11 20.93
CA PRO A 221 -9.49 -2.90 22.09
C PRO A 221 -9.97 -1.70 22.92
N ALA A 222 -9.74 -1.75 24.23
CA ALA A 222 -10.05 -0.63 25.11
C ALA A 222 -9.16 0.57 24.79
N SER A 223 -9.77 1.75 24.67
CA SER A 223 -9.07 3.01 24.46
C SER A 223 -9.39 4.00 25.57
N CYS A 224 -8.57 5.03 25.72
CA CYS A 224 -8.88 6.15 26.61
C CYS A 224 -10.19 6.86 26.21
N ALA A 225 -10.56 6.83 24.93
CA ALA A 225 -11.81 7.40 24.43
C ALA A 225 -13.03 6.52 24.74
N ASN A 226 -12.87 5.19 24.69
CA ASN A 226 -13.91 4.23 25.02
C ASN A 226 -13.31 3.00 25.71
N MET A 227 -13.41 2.98 27.05
CA MET A 227 -12.90 1.88 27.88
C MET A 227 -13.84 0.66 27.87
N ALA A 228 -15.12 0.85 27.53
CA ALA A 228 -16.13 -0.21 27.47
C ALA A 228 -16.18 -0.93 26.11
N ALA A 229 -15.38 -0.47 25.12
CA ALA A 229 -15.35 -1.05 23.78
C ALA A 229 -15.20 -2.58 23.74
N PRO A 230 -14.39 -3.24 24.58
CA PRO A 230 -14.29 -4.70 24.57
C PRO A 230 -15.59 -5.42 24.98
N SER A 231 -16.35 -4.86 25.93
CA SER A 231 -17.60 -5.48 26.40
C SER A 231 -18.78 -5.29 25.46
N GLU A 232 -18.74 -4.28 24.60
CA GLU A 232 -19.78 -3.95 23.62
C GLU A 232 -19.46 -4.52 22.22
N CYS A 233 -18.30 -5.18 22.07
CA CYS A 233 -17.83 -5.71 20.81
C CYS A 233 -18.57 -6.98 20.41
N GLN A 234 -19.21 -6.95 19.23
CA GLN A 234 -19.88 -8.11 18.63
C GLN A 234 -18.99 -8.86 17.64
N ALA A 235 -17.86 -8.26 17.26
CA ALA A 235 -16.92 -8.87 16.34
C ALA A 235 -16.18 -10.06 17.01
N PRO A 236 -15.85 -11.11 16.25
CA PRO A 236 -15.02 -12.19 16.75
C PRO A 236 -13.66 -11.67 17.20
N CYS A 237 -13.03 -12.37 18.14
CA CYS A 237 -11.68 -12.01 18.54
C CYS A 237 -10.71 -12.14 17.37
N VAL A 238 -9.66 -11.34 17.42
CA VAL A 238 -8.58 -11.33 16.44
C VAL A 238 -7.29 -11.64 17.15
N GLU A 239 -6.35 -12.26 16.44
CA GLU A 239 -5.00 -12.44 16.94
C GLU A 239 -4.23 -11.12 16.92
N GLY A 240 -3.39 -10.88 17.92
CA GLY A 240 -2.56 -9.68 17.95
C GLY A 240 -1.96 -9.35 19.30
N CYS A 241 -1.54 -8.11 19.46
CA CYS A 241 -0.95 -7.59 20.69
C CYS A 241 -2.02 -6.86 21.52
N ALA A 242 -2.47 -7.49 22.59
CA ALA A 242 -3.43 -6.90 23.51
C ALA A 242 -2.73 -6.01 24.54
N SER A 243 -3.33 -4.88 24.90
CA SER A 243 -2.82 -4.04 26.00
C SER A 243 -2.76 -4.80 27.32
N ASP A 244 -1.68 -4.62 28.07
CA ASP A 244 -1.53 -5.21 29.40
C ASP A 244 -2.56 -4.62 30.38
N PRO A 245 -2.95 -5.36 31.44
CA PRO A 245 -3.87 -4.83 32.45
C PRO A 245 -3.43 -3.48 33.03
N GLY A 246 -4.31 -2.48 32.95
CA GLY A 246 -4.04 -1.11 33.42
C GLY A 246 -3.53 -0.16 32.33
N TYR A 247 -3.31 -0.65 31.11
CA TYR A 247 -2.95 0.15 29.94
C TYR A 247 -4.10 0.24 28.94
N LEU A 248 -4.17 1.36 28.25
CA LEU A 248 -5.23 1.71 27.30
C LEU A 248 -4.64 2.36 26.05
N LEU A 249 -5.30 2.21 24.92
CA LEU A 249 -4.92 2.86 23.67
C LEU A 249 -5.29 4.35 23.70
N SER A 250 -4.32 5.24 23.50
CA SER A 250 -4.50 6.68 23.28
C SER A 250 -3.90 7.05 21.91
N GLY A 251 -4.74 7.13 20.89
CA GLY A 251 -4.27 7.29 19.50
C GLY A 251 -3.56 6.02 19.02
N LEU A 252 -2.25 6.10 18.83
CA LEU A 252 -1.40 4.96 18.41
C LEU A 252 -0.52 4.43 19.55
N GLU A 253 -0.59 5.03 20.74
CA GLU A 253 0.26 4.69 21.88
C GLU A 253 -0.54 3.97 22.97
N VAL A 254 0.12 3.07 23.69
CA VAL A 254 -0.45 2.35 24.83
C VAL A 254 0.06 2.99 26.11
N VAL A 255 -0.85 3.61 26.87
CA VAL A 255 -0.53 4.43 28.04
C VAL A 255 -1.27 3.92 29.27
N PRO A 256 -0.72 4.12 30.48
CA PRO A 256 -1.45 3.81 31.71
C PRO A 256 -2.68 4.74 31.86
N TYR A 257 -3.69 4.30 32.61
CA TYR A 257 -4.93 5.07 32.82
C TYR A 257 -4.72 6.55 33.23
N ASN A 258 -3.74 6.81 34.09
CA ASN A 258 -3.41 8.17 34.56
C ASN A 258 -2.66 9.04 33.53
N GLN A 259 -2.49 8.53 32.31
CA GLN A 259 -1.96 9.24 31.15
C GLN A 259 -2.99 9.27 30.01
N CYS A 260 -4.22 8.81 30.25
CA CYS A 260 -5.33 9.16 29.37
C CYS A 260 -5.55 10.67 29.39
N GLY A 261 -6.01 11.22 28.27
CA GLY A 261 -6.31 12.63 28.14
C GLY A 261 -7.68 13.01 28.71
N CYS A 262 -8.42 13.81 27.97
CA CYS A 262 -9.65 14.44 28.41
C CYS A 262 -10.76 14.16 27.40
N THR A 263 -12.00 14.07 27.89
CA THR A 263 -13.18 13.96 27.03
C THR A 263 -14.05 15.21 27.23
N SER A 264 -14.40 15.88 26.14
CA SER A 264 -15.32 17.02 26.11
C SER A 264 -16.30 16.84 24.96
N ASP A 265 -17.61 17.01 25.20
CA ASP A 265 -18.66 16.88 24.18
C ASP A 265 -18.56 15.58 23.34
N ASN A 266 -18.28 14.45 24.00
CA ASN A 266 -18.04 13.13 23.39
C ASN A 266 -16.82 13.05 22.45
N GLN A 267 -15.96 14.06 22.43
CA GLN A 267 -14.69 14.02 21.73
C GLN A 267 -13.55 13.80 22.73
N TYR A 268 -12.69 12.83 22.42
CA TYR A 268 -11.47 12.57 23.17
C TYR A 268 -10.32 13.44 22.64
N TYR A 269 -9.53 13.98 23.57
CA TYR A 269 -8.35 14.81 23.35
C TYR A 269 -7.19 14.23 24.15
N GLN A 270 -6.03 14.09 23.52
CA GLN A 270 -4.82 13.62 24.20
C GLN A 270 -4.27 14.70 25.14
N ILE A 271 -3.38 14.30 26.04
CA ILE A 271 -2.68 15.26 26.91
C ILE A 271 -1.88 16.24 26.04
N ASN A 272 -2.01 17.53 26.35
CA ASN A 272 -1.50 18.71 25.63
C ASN A 272 -2.26 19.11 24.36
N ASP A 273 -3.28 18.35 23.95
CA ASP A 273 -4.15 18.79 22.86
C ASP A 273 -4.84 20.10 23.25
N THR A 274 -4.91 21.02 22.29
CA THR A 274 -5.55 22.31 22.45
C THR A 274 -6.61 22.50 21.37
N PHE A 275 -7.81 22.86 21.78
CA PHE A 275 -8.96 23.02 20.89
C PHE A 275 -9.79 24.26 21.25
N LEU A 276 -10.65 24.66 20.33
CA LEU A 276 -11.68 25.69 20.55
C LEU A 276 -13.03 25.00 20.75
N THR A 277 -13.85 25.55 21.65
CA THR A 277 -15.25 25.12 21.82
C THR A 277 -16.05 25.31 20.54
N GLU A 278 -17.22 24.68 20.45
CA GLU A 278 -18.14 24.75 19.30
C GLU A 278 -18.43 26.19 18.83
N ASP A 279 -18.51 27.13 19.77
CA ASP A 279 -18.77 28.56 19.57
C ASP A 279 -17.50 29.44 19.54
N CYS A 280 -16.31 28.83 19.62
CA CYS A 280 -15.01 29.49 19.75
C CYS A 280 -14.90 30.46 20.95
N SER A 281 -15.79 30.38 21.94
CA SER A 281 -15.80 31.27 23.11
C SER A 281 -14.71 30.93 24.12
N ARG A 282 -14.18 29.70 24.08
CA ARG A 282 -13.09 29.26 24.94
C ARG A 282 -12.07 28.44 24.17
N ARG A 283 -10.81 28.60 24.55
CA ARG A 283 -9.70 27.75 24.14
C ARG A 283 -9.37 26.83 25.30
N CYS A 284 -9.48 25.53 25.09
CA CYS A 284 -9.24 24.52 26.10
C CYS A 284 -7.99 23.72 25.76
N THR A 285 -7.19 23.41 26.78
CA THR A 285 -6.05 22.50 26.69
C THR A 285 -6.25 21.36 27.68
N CYS A 286 -6.10 20.12 27.22
CA CYS A 286 -6.08 18.96 28.11
C CYS A 286 -4.72 18.90 28.81
N ARG A 287 -4.67 19.11 30.13
CA ARG A 287 -3.40 19.14 30.87
C ARG A 287 -3.00 17.80 31.47
N ASN A 288 -3.99 17.10 32.02
CA ASN A 288 -3.84 15.81 32.66
C ASN A 288 -5.11 15.01 32.40
N THR A 289 -5.14 13.77 32.85
CA THR A 289 -6.35 12.93 32.80
C THR A 289 -7.56 13.69 33.35
N GLU A 290 -8.60 13.77 32.51
CA GLU A 290 -9.87 14.43 32.79
C GLU A 290 -9.77 15.92 33.21
N THR A 291 -8.61 16.56 33.00
CA THR A 291 -8.36 17.94 33.44
C THR A 291 -8.23 18.89 32.24
N LEU A 292 -9.30 19.63 31.96
CA LEU A 292 -9.35 20.67 30.94
C LEU A 292 -9.10 22.06 31.53
N GLU A 293 -8.09 22.76 31.01
CA GLU A 293 -7.84 24.17 31.31
C GLU A 293 -8.38 25.02 30.16
N CYS A 294 -9.44 25.81 30.42
CA CYS A 294 -10.10 26.61 29.40
C CYS A 294 -10.01 28.12 29.68
N GLU A 295 -9.39 28.84 28.75
CA GLU A 295 -9.28 30.30 28.77
C GLU A 295 -10.31 30.95 27.83
N PRO A 296 -10.81 32.16 28.13
CA PRO A 296 -11.67 32.89 27.21
C PRO A 296 -10.98 33.11 25.85
N ALA A 297 -11.72 32.83 24.79
CA ALA A 297 -11.30 33.04 23.41
C ALA A 297 -12.42 33.74 22.63
N GLY A 298 -12.10 34.20 21.42
CA GLY A 298 -13.07 34.79 20.52
C GLY A 298 -12.43 35.09 19.18
N CYS A 299 -13.26 35.11 18.15
CA CYS A 299 -12.82 35.49 16.81
C CYS A 299 -12.67 37.01 16.69
N LEU A 300 -11.71 37.45 15.87
CA LEU A 300 -11.53 38.87 15.57
C LEU A 300 -12.66 39.37 14.66
N GLU A 301 -12.79 40.69 14.56
CA GLU A 301 -13.78 41.32 13.68
C GLU A 301 -13.59 40.86 12.22
N GLY A 302 -14.67 40.42 11.56
CA GLY A 302 -14.64 39.85 10.21
C GLY A 302 -14.32 38.35 10.12
N GLN A 303 -14.09 37.67 11.26
CA GLN A 303 -13.94 36.22 11.33
C GLN A 303 -15.21 35.54 11.87
N VAL A 304 -15.46 34.32 11.40
CA VAL A 304 -16.54 33.46 11.87
C VAL A 304 -15.95 32.19 12.45
N CYS A 305 -16.51 31.74 13.57
CA CYS A 305 -16.21 30.43 14.13
C CYS A 305 -16.82 29.36 13.23
N THR A 306 -15.97 28.56 12.59
CA THR A 306 -16.39 27.48 11.71
C THR A 306 -15.35 26.37 11.70
N VAL A 307 -15.68 25.24 11.07
CA VAL A 307 -14.69 24.21 10.74
C VAL A 307 -14.17 24.49 9.33
N ALA A 308 -12.86 24.67 9.21
CA ALA A 308 -12.18 24.74 7.91
C ALA A 308 -10.87 23.94 8.00
N ASN A 309 -10.48 23.30 6.89
CA ASN A 309 -9.34 22.37 6.86
C ASN A 309 -9.40 21.32 7.98
N TYR A 310 -10.58 20.75 8.23
CA TYR A 310 -10.83 19.74 9.28
C TYR A 310 -10.54 20.20 10.72
N THR A 311 -10.36 21.50 10.95
CA THR A 311 -10.10 22.07 12.29
C THR A 311 -11.12 23.15 12.61
N ARG A 312 -11.62 23.17 13.86
CA ARG A 312 -12.47 24.25 14.35
C ARG A 312 -11.62 25.45 14.72
N GLY A 313 -11.99 26.62 14.21
CA GLY A 313 -11.20 27.84 14.36
C GLY A 313 -11.94 29.09 13.94
N CYS A 314 -11.26 30.22 14.10
CA CYS A 314 -11.72 31.52 13.63
C CYS A 314 -11.14 31.78 12.26
N PHE A 315 -12.00 31.82 11.25
CA PHE A 315 -11.58 32.01 9.86
C PHE A 315 -12.30 33.21 9.25
N SER A 316 -11.61 33.96 8.38
CA SER A 316 -12.18 35.12 7.67
C SER A 316 -13.34 34.68 6.80
N VAL A 317 -14.50 35.35 6.84
CA VAL A 317 -15.68 34.93 6.06
C VAL A 317 -15.30 34.70 4.59
N SER A 318 -15.37 33.44 4.17
CA SER A 318 -15.02 32.98 2.83
C SER A 318 -16.15 32.12 2.27
N PRO A 319 -16.55 32.32 1.02
CA PRO A 319 -17.48 31.42 0.34
C PRO A 319 -16.96 29.97 0.24
N CYS A 320 -15.64 29.77 0.38
CA CYS A 320 -15.02 28.45 0.36
C CYS A 320 -15.10 27.68 1.69
N HIS A 321 -15.54 28.29 2.79
CA HIS A 321 -15.54 27.65 4.11
C HIS A 321 -16.43 26.43 4.22
N SER A 322 -17.58 26.41 3.55
CA SER A 322 -18.50 25.26 3.58
C SER A 322 -18.01 24.10 2.71
N SER A 323 -16.77 24.16 2.20
CA SER A 323 -16.20 23.22 1.23
C SER A 323 -17.21 22.89 0.11
N PRO A 324 -17.69 23.90 -0.64
CA PRO A 324 -18.78 23.72 -1.60
C PRO A 324 -18.42 22.80 -2.78
N CYS A 325 -17.13 22.73 -3.12
CA CYS A 325 -16.63 21.89 -4.21
C CYS A 325 -16.64 20.40 -3.85
N LYS A 326 -17.12 19.56 -4.76
CA LYS A 326 -17.22 18.10 -4.62
C LYS A 326 -15.96 17.42 -5.16
N ASN A 327 -15.83 16.11 -4.87
CA ASN A 327 -14.79 15.25 -5.43
C ASN A 327 -13.35 15.78 -5.25
N GLU A 328 -13.08 16.25 -4.02
CA GLU A 328 -11.76 16.79 -3.61
C GLU A 328 -11.30 18.01 -4.44
N ALA A 329 -12.21 18.67 -5.15
CA ALA A 329 -11.90 19.84 -5.95
C ALA A 329 -11.46 21.04 -5.08
N THR A 330 -10.56 21.86 -5.61
CA THR A 330 -10.03 23.02 -4.89
C THR A 330 -10.98 24.22 -5.03
N CYS A 331 -11.49 24.73 -3.91
CA CYS A 331 -12.24 25.98 -3.91
C CYS A 331 -11.29 27.19 -4.00
N VAL A 332 -11.59 28.12 -4.91
CA VAL A 332 -10.81 29.35 -5.11
C VAL A 332 -11.77 30.53 -5.02
N GLU A 333 -11.48 31.49 -4.14
CA GLU A 333 -12.24 32.76 -4.09
C GLU A 333 -12.10 33.50 -5.42
N SER A 334 -13.21 34.01 -5.94
CA SER A 334 -13.24 34.72 -7.22
C SER A 334 -14.32 35.80 -7.22
N ASP A 335 -14.19 36.78 -8.12
CA ASP A 335 -15.18 37.85 -8.30
C ASP A 335 -16.47 37.38 -9.02
N SER A 336 -16.76 36.06 -8.99
CA SER A 336 -17.99 35.49 -9.54
C SER A 336 -19.21 35.95 -8.75
N SER A 337 -20.41 35.74 -9.30
CA SER A 337 -21.67 36.02 -8.58
C SER A 337 -21.83 35.24 -7.27
N GLU A 338 -21.10 34.14 -7.11
CA GLU A 338 -21.14 33.28 -5.93
C GLU A 338 -19.93 33.49 -5.01
N GLY A 339 -18.94 34.29 -5.42
CA GLY A 339 -17.74 34.61 -4.64
C GLY A 339 -16.65 33.53 -4.64
N PHE A 340 -16.87 32.42 -5.33
CA PHE A 340 -15.89 31.34 -5.51
C PHE A 340 -16.00 30.67 -6.88
N THR A 341 -15.01 29.83 -7.19
CA THR A 341 -14.97 28.93 -8.33
C THR A 341 -14.28 27.64 -7.89
N CYS A 342 -14.83 26.50 -8.31
CA CYS A 342 -14.21 25.20 -8.06
C CYS A 342 -13.25 24.85 -9.19
N ARG A 343 -12.01 24.51 -8.83
CA ARG A 343 -11.05 23.91 -9.75
C ARG A 343 -11.13 22.39 -9.60
N CYS A 344 -11.75 21.76 -10.58
CA CYS A 344 -12.02 20.32 -10.55
C CYS A 344 -10.75 19.48 -10.63
N SER A 345 -10.77 18.38 -9.89
CA SER A 345 -9.83 17.28 -10.04
C SER A 345 -10.03 16.60 -11.41
N GLU A 346 -9.03 15.87 -11.88
CA GLU A 346 -9.08 15.16 -13.15
C GLU A 346 -10.27 14.17 -13.17
N GLY A 347 -10.96 14.08 -14.31
CA GLY A 347 -12.18 13.26 -14.43
C GLY A 347 -13.48 13.91 -13.94
N TYR A 348 -13.45 15.14 -13.42
CA TYR A 348 -14.66 15.84 -12.95
C TYR A 348 -14.93 17.17 -13.67
N SER A 349 -16.21 17.51 -13.84
CA SER A 349 -16.71 18.76 -14.42
C SER A 349 -17.92 19.29 -13.66
N GLY A 350 -18.43 20.45 -14.10
CA GLY A 350 -19.53 21.15 -13.45
C GLY A 350 -19.06 22.31 -12.56
N PRO A 351 -19.97 23.21 -12.18
CA PRO A 351 -19.65 24.39 -11.37
C PRO A 351 -19.14 24.04 -9.96
N LEU A 352 -19.58 22.91 -9.40
CA LEU A 352 -19.13 22.38 -8.11
C LEU A 352 -18.28 21.10 -8.26
N CYS A 353 -17.89 20.75 -9.48
CA CYS A 353 -17.16 19.51 -9.80
C CYS A 353 -17.95 18.24 -9.45
N GLU A 354 -19.27 18.32 -9.54
CA GLU A 354 -20.22 17.26 -9.20
C GLU A 354 -20.41 16.22 -10.31
N GLU A 355 -20.02 16.54 -11.54
CA GLU A 355 -20.17 15.67 -12.69
C GLU A 355 -18.91 14.87 -12.92
N THR A 356 -19.04 13.59 -13.25
CA THR A 356 -17.94 12.78 -13.80
C THR A 356 -17.90 13.00 -15.31
N LEU A 357 -16.73 13.35 -15.85
CA LEU A 357 -16.53 13.44 -17.29
C LEU A 357 -16.71 12.05 -17.92
N PRO A 358 -17.45 11.93 -19.04
CA PRO A 358 -17.54 10.67 -19.76
C PRO A 358 -16.13 10.24 -20.16
N GLU A 359 -15.77 9.02 -19.83
CA GLU A 359 -14.57 8.39 -20.36
C GLU A 359 -14.65 8.52 -21.88
N ALA A 360 -13.66 9.18 -22.48
CA ALA A 360 -13.59 9.28 -23.92
C ALA A 360 -13.44 7.85 -24.44
N SER A 361 -14.55 7.26 -24.86
CA SER A 361 -14.57 5.95 -25.50
C SER A 361 -13.52 5.99 -26.61
N PRO A 362 -12.63 4.97 -26.73
CA PRO A 362 -11.83 4.82 -27.94
C PRO A 362 -12.84 4.61 -29.08
N THR A 363 -13.15 5.69 -29.77
CA THR A 363 -14.09 5.66 -30.88
C THR A 363 -13.39 4.83 -31.95
N SER A 364 -13.89 3.62 -32.15
CA SER A 364 -13.43 2.75 -33.23
C SER A 364 -13.54 3.52 -34.57
N PRO A 365 -12.56 3.35 -35.48
CA PRO A 365 -12.43 4.21 -36.64
C PRO A 365 -13.55 3.90 -37.64
N SER A 366 -14.51 4.79 -37.79
CA SER A 366 -15.41 4.80 -38.94
C SER A 366 -14.68 5.43 -40.14
N LEU A 367 -14.65 4.70 -41.26
CA LEU A 367 -14.07 5.07 -42.55
C LEU A 367 -14.46 6.48 -43.05
N PRO A 368 -13.60 7.12 -43.87
CA PRO A 368 -13.71 8.53 -44.18
C PRO A 368 -14.73 8.83 -45.28
N GLU A 369 -15.61 9.81 -45.05
CA GLU A 369 -16.34 10.48 -46.11
C GLU A 369 -15.45 11.57 -46.75
N THR A 370 -15.25 11.41 -48.05
CA THR A 370 -14.60 12.37 -48.95
C THR A 370 -15.54 13.49 -49.36
N VAL A 371 -15.22 14.75 -49.08
CA VAL A 371 -15.38 15.89 -50.01
C VAL A 371 -14.44 17.05 -49.61
N PRO A 372 -14.11 17.99 -50.51
CA PRO A 372 -12.75 18.48 -50.70
C PRO A 372 -12.62 19.96 -50.31
N ILE A 373 -11.41 20.54 -50.46
CA ILE A 373 -11.12 21.82 -51.19
C ILE A 373 -9.89 22.55 -50.62
N MET A 374 -8.96 22.84 -51.56
CA MET A 374 -8.02 23.97 -51.68
C MET A 374 -6.83 24.11 -50.71
N THR A 375 -5.63 23.74 -51.17
CA THR A 375 -4.59 24.59 -51.83
C THR A 375 -3.81 25.51 -50.89
N GLN A 376 -2.53 25.18 -50.69
CA GLN A 376 -1.31 26.01 -50.89
C GLN A 376 -0.21 25.38 -50.02
N ALA A 377 0.70 24.58 -50.60
CA ALA A 377 1.95 24.96 -51.26
C ALA A 377 3.15 24.67 -50.32
N PRO A 378 4.32 24.27 -50.88
CA PRO A 378 5.25 23.36 -50.23
C PRO A 378 6.45 24.11 -49.64
N ASP A 379 6.96 23.69 -48.48
CA ASP A 379 8.33 24.05 -48.11
C ASP A 379 9.02 22.99 -47.23
N LYS A 380 10.08 22.43 -47.84
CA LYS A 380 11.30 21.88 -47.22
C LYS A 380 11.18 20.64 -46.35
N ALA A 381 11.09 19.50 -47.05
CA ALA A 381 11.81 18.29 -46.63
C ALA A 381 13.32 18.58 -46.63
N GLY A 382 13.86 18.89 -45.45
CA GLY A 382 15.28 19.06 -45.24
C GLY A 382 15.60 19.11 -43.75
N ASN A 383 16.39 18.14 -43.30
CA ASN A 383 17.25 18.16 -42.09
C ASN A 383 16.93 17.20 -40.94
N HIS A 384 16.21 16.10 -41.15
CA HIS A 384 16.25 15.00 -40.16
C HIS A 384 17.62 14.27 -40.14
N LEU A 385 18.35 14.28 -41.27
CA LEU A 385 19.68 13.68 -41.37
C LEU A 385 20.74 14.47 -40.58
N VAL A 386 20.62 15.80 -40.53
CA VAL A 386 21.58 16.67 -39.82
C VAL A 386 21.42 16.51 -38.31
N ALA A 387 20.18 16.41 -37.80
CA ALA A 387 19.91 16.20 -36.38
C ALA A 387 20.41 14.83 -35.88
N ILE A 388 20.29 13.78 -36.71
CA ILE A 388 20.79 12.44 -36.35
C ILE A 388 22.32 12.40 -36.39
N LEU A 389 22.95 13.02 -37.39
CA LEU A 389 24.42 13.07 -37.48
C LEU A 389 25.05 13.88 -36.34
N THR A 390 24.45 14.99 -35.92
CA THR A 390 24.95 15.77 -34.76
C THR A 390 24.72 15.05 -33.43
N GLY A 391 23.57 14.37 -33.28
CA GLY A 391 23.23 13.62 -32.07
C GLY A 391 24.15 12.42 -31.80
N VAL A 392 24.73 11.80 -32.83
CA VAL A 392 25.61 10.63 -32.69
C VAL A 392 27.10 11.00 -32.68
N LEU A 393 27.52 11.95 -33.53
CA LEU A 393 28.94 12.29 -33.67
C LEU A 393 29.49 13.09 -32.47
N VAL A 394 28.67 13.94 -31.85
CA VAL A 394 29.09 14.73 -30.68
C VAL A 394 29.38 13.85 -29.46
N PRO A 395 28.50 12.91 -29.04
CA PRO A 395 28.81 12.02 -27.92
C PRO A 395 29.98 11.08 -28.23
N LEU A 396 30.12 10.57 -29.46
CA LEU A 396 31.29 9.76 -29.85
C LEU A 396 32.59 10.57 -29.78
N GLY A 397 32.56 11.84 -30.19
CA GLY A 397 33.70 12.75 -30.07
C GLY A 397 34.09 13.02 -28.61
N ILE A 398 33.11 13.21 -27.73
CA ILE A 398 33.36 13.40 -26.29
C ILE A 398 33.95 12.13 -25.67
N ILE A 399 33.42 10.95 -25.99
CA ILE A 399 33.94 9.66 -25.50
C ILE A 399 35.38 9.46 -25.96
N LEU A 400 35.70 9.75 -27.23
CA LEU A 400 37.06 9.69 -27.75
C LEU A 400 38.01 10.66 -27.02
N MET A 401 37.57 11.89 -26.78
CA MET A 401 38.38 12.89 -26.07
C MET A 401 38.65 12.48 -24.61
N VAL A 402 37.65 11.92 -23.92
CA VAL A 402 37.79 11.37 -22.55
C VAL A 402 38.72 10.16 -22.55
N ALA A 403 38.56 9.24 -23.51
CA ALA A 403 39.43 8.07 -23.62
C ALA A 403 40.89 8.47 -23.90
N VAL A 404 41.13 9.44 -24.78
CA VAL A 404 42.47 9.96 -25.09
C VAL A 404 43.07 10.68 -23.88
N THR A 405 42.29 11.49 -23.15
CA THR A 405 42.80 12.15 -21.93
C THR A 405 43.13 11.13 -20.84
N VAL A 406 42.28 10.12 -20.61
CA VAL A 406 42.57 9.03 -19.67
C VAL A 406 43.82 8.25 -20.09
N CYS A 407 43.98 7.96 -21.38
CA CYS A 407 45.13 7.24 -21.90
C CYS A 407 46.43 8.07 -21.79
N CYS A 408 46.37 9.38 -22.07
CA CYS A 408 47.47 10.31 -21.87
C CYS A 408 47.84 10.46 -20.39
N CYS A 409 46.86 10.55 -19.49
CA CYS A 409 47.08 10.59 -18.05
C CYS A 409 47.73 9.30 -17.53
N ARG A 410 47.26 8.13 -17.99
CA ARG A 410 47.88 6.83 -17.68
C ARG A 410 49.31 6.74 -18.21
N ARG A 411 49.57 7.16 -19.45
CA ARG A 411 50.93 7.21 -20.01
C ARG A 411 51.85 8.16 -19.25
N ARG A 412 51.38 9.34 -18.86
CA ARG A 412 52.15 10.28 -18.03
C ARG A 412 52.45 9.71 -16.65
N ARG A 413 51.48 9.03 -16.02
CA ARG A 413 51.67 8.36 -14.72
C ARG A 413 52.71 7.23 -14.81
N ASN A 414 52.66 6.43 -15.88
CA ASN A 414 53.67 5.41 -16.13
C ASN A 414 55.05 6.00 -16.44
N ARG A 415 55.11 7.16 -17.13
CA ARG A 415 56.39 7.84 -17.39
C ARG A 415 57.00 8.39 -16.10
N LYS A 416 56.20 8.99 -15.21
CA LYS A 416 56.64 9.43 -13.88
C LYS A 416 57.15 8.27 -13.03
N LYS A 417 56.43 7.14 -13.00
CA LYS A 417 56.87 5.93 -12.27
C LYS A 417 58.21 5.40 -12.80
N LYS A 418 58.41 5.44 -14.12
CA LYS A 418 59.68 5.05 -14.76
C LYS A 418 60.82 6.05 -14.49
N GLU A 419 60.51 7.33 -14.27
CA GLU A 419 61.47 8.38 -13.90
C GLU A 419 61.89 8.25 -12.43
N GLU A 420 60.95 7.91 -11.53
CA GLU A 420 61.22 7.61 -10.11
C GLU A 420 62.06 6.33 -9.95
N ASP A 421 61.76 5.26 -10.70
CA ASP A 421 62.56 4.03 -10.69
C ASP A 421 63.98 4.23 -11.27
N LEU A 422 64.17 5.19 -12.18
CA LEU A 422 65.49 5.51 -12.76
C LEU A 422 66.36 6.35 -11.81
N LEU A 423 65.75 7.20 -10.97
CA LEU A 423 66.46 8.00 -9.97
C LEU A 423 66.91 7.20 -8.74
N ALA A 424 66.30 6.05 -8.48
CA ALA A 424 66.61 5.17 -7.35
C ALA A 424 67.89 4.30 -7.54
N VAL A 425 68.57 4.39 -8.70
CA VAL A 425 69.73 3.55 -9.06
C VAL A 425 71.08 4.29 -8.97
N LEU A 426 71.11 5.54 -8.50
CA LEU A 426 72.37 6.26 -8.28
C LEU A 426 73.04 5.81 -6.96
N PRO A 427 74.30 5.34 -6.96
CA PRO A 427 74.96 4.87 -5.74
C PRO A 427 75.35 6.03 -4.82
N ALA A 428 74.93 5.96 -3.56
CA ALA A 428 75.40 6.84 -2.49
C ALA A 428 76.88 6.56 -2.18
N ALA A 429 77.68 7.63 -2.15
CA ALA A 429 79.09 7.59 -1.77
C ALA A 429 79.24 7.28 -0.26
N VAL A 430 80.22 6.43 0.05
CA VAL A 430 80.62 5.96 1.38
C VAL A 430 81.30 7.07 2.19
N PRO A 431 80.98 7.24 3.49
CA PRO A 431 81.89 7.84 4.46
C PRO A 431 82.46 6.79 5.46
N PRO A 432 83.61 7.06 6.11
CA PRO A 432 84.45 6.03 6.71
C PRO A 432 84.10 5.66 8.16
N SER A 433 84.63 4.50 8.54
CA SER A 433 84.58 3.78 9.81
C SER A 433 84.94 4.58 11.08
N ALA A 434 84.26 4.25 12.18
CA ALA A 434 84.82 4.32 13.52
C ALA A 434 84.17 3.26 14.43
N SER A 435 84.98 2.31 14.91
CA SER A 435 84.67 1.49 16.09
C SER A 435 84.76 2.37 17.34
N ASP A 436 83.83 2.24 18.29
CA ASP A 436 84.03 1.36 19.44
C ASP A 436 82.90 1.47 20.49
N THR A 437 82.57 0.30 21.04
CA THR A 437 82.14 0.01 22.42
C THR A 437 80.74 0.37 22.97
N VAL A 438 79.98 -0.73 23.21
CA VAL A 438 79.41 -1.21 24.50
C VAL A 438 78.26 -0.36 25.13
N ARG A 439 77.00 -0.82 25.03
CA ARG A 439 76.18 -1.55 26.05
C ARG A 439 75.56 -0.55 27.07
N GLU A 440 74.27 -0.50 27.37
CA GLU A 440 73.33 -1.53 27.81
C GLU A 440 71.91 -0.90 27.81
N ARG A 441 70.92 -1.52 27.16
CA ARG A 441 69.69 -2.11 27.75
C ARG A 441 69.02 -1.30 28.88
N ILE A 442 67.76 -0.90 28.68
CA ILE A 442 66.59 -1.11 29.56
C ILE A 442 65.33 -0.54 28.87
N THR A 443 64.31 -1.39 28.75
CA THR A 443 62.90 -1.12 28.45
C THR A 443 62.08 -1.35 29.75
N PRO A 444 60.76 -1.15 29.76
CA PRO A 444 60.03 0.10 29.55
C PRO A 444 59.06 0.37 30.73
N PHE A 445 58.45 1.55 30.74
CA PHE A 445 57.07 1.76 31.20
C PHE A 445 56.41 2.76 30.26
#